data_AF-A0AAI8MBW6-F1
#
_entry.id   AF-A0AAI8MBW6-F1
#
_cell.length_a   1.000
_cell.length_b   1.000
_cell.length_c   1.000
_cell.angle_alpha   90.00
_cell.angle_beta   90.00
_cell.angle_gamma   90.00
#
_symmetry.space_group_name_H-M   'P 1'
#
loop_
_entity.id
_entity.type
_entity.pdbx_description
1 polymer ?
#
loop_
_entity_poly.entity_id
_entity_poly.type
_entity_poly.pdbx_seq_one_letter_code
_entity_poly.pdbx_strand_id
1 'polypeptide(L)'
;MDDLDVPVRFNGTQRTRPVVVVGSGGAAYTTIEEVQRQIASVVFRPEVTDRGWPRAALSFKIFETTAAGLDQLRSVVREVLAAASEPVDPLDVPLKAAAMQESLLGAVDEAFHSVVPARWTLRPNDERNFRIFQDIRALLSDDLSQPIYSEEIARKLGLSVRTMHDVVRRYRGMSLHRYLRLRRLWLVRKRLLAGADSVKAVALTFGFWHLSDFSRSYRDQFGEAPSQTLEHGRRR
;
A
#
# COMPACT_ATOMS: atom_id res chain seq x y z
N MET A 1 6.48 -19.26 -11.82
CA MET A 1 6.41 -19.99 -10.55
C MET A 1 5.73 -19.05 -9.58
N ASP A 2 4.44 -19.25 -9.32
CA ASP A 2 3.69 -18.43 -8.38
C ASP A 2 4.19 -18.79 -6.97
N ASP A 3 5.06 -17.97 -6.37
CA ASP A 3 5.59 -18.16 -5.01
C ASP A 3 4.48 -17.88 -3.97
N LEU A 4 3.41 -18.68 -3.99
CA LEU A 4 2.24 -18.57 -3.10
C LEU A 4 2.62 -18.76 -1.63
N ASP A 5 3.73 -19.44 -1.37
CA ASP A 5 4.21 -19.73 -0.02
C ASP A 5 4.90 -18.54 0.66
N VAL A 6 5.32 -17.51 -0.10
CA VAL A 6 5.84 -16.29 0.49
C VAL A 6 4.66 -15.40 0.89
N PRO A 7 4.50 -15.06 2.18
CA PRO A 7 3.29 -14.39 2.65
C PRO A 7 3.31 -12.90 2.34
N VAL A 8 2.20 -12.36 1.86
CA VAL A 8 1.99 -10.90 1.69
C VAL A 8 1.55 -10.31 3.03
N ARG A 9 2.09 -9.13 3.37
CA ARG A 9 1.62 -8.38 4.53
C ARG A 9 0.61 -7.32 4.10
N PHE A 10 -0.66 -7.55 4.41
CA PHE A 10 -1.74 -6.64 4.11
C PHE A 10 -2.20 -5.94 5.40
N ASN A 11 -2.19 -4.60 5.43
CA ASN A 11 -2.51 -3.80 6.62
C ASN A 11 -1.76 -4.30 7.87
N GLY A 12 -0.48 -4.61 7.67
CA GLY A 12 0.41 -5.09 8.72
C GLY A 12 0.15 -6.51 9.22
N THR A 13 -0.76 -7.22 8.55
CA THR A 13 -1.16 -8.58 8.87
C THR A 13 -0.62 -9.52 7.80
N GLN A 14 0.18 -10.51 8.23
CA GLN A 14 0.76 -11.53 7.37
C GLN A 14 -0.14 -12.77 7.38
N ARG A 15 -0.38 -13.37 6.20
CA ARG A 15 -1.23 -14.56 6.05
C ARG A 15 -0.53 -15.58 5.17
N THR A 16 -0.62 -16.83 5.61
CA THR A 16 -0.07 -18.01 4.92
C THR A 16 -1.16 -18.84 4.23
N ARG A 17 -2.44 -18.46 4.38
CA ARG A 17 -3.58 -19.09 3.71
C ARG A 17 -4.06 -18.24 2.54
N PRO A 18 -4.72 -18.85 1.53
CA PRO A 18 -5.46 -18.13 0.50
C PRO A 18 -6.42 -17.11 1.13
N VAL A 19 -6.32 -15.85 0.72
CA VAL A 19 -7.18 -14.77 1.21
C VAL A 19 -7.70 -13.92 0.07
N VAL A 20 -8.94 -13.46 0.19
CA VAL A 20 -9.54 -12.41 -0.61
C VAL A 20 -9.58 -11.14 0.22
N VAL A 21 -9.20 -10.00 -0.36
CA VAL A 21 -9.25 -8.71 0.32
C VAL A 21 -10.33 -7.85 -0.32
N VAL A 22 -11.29 -7.39 0.47
CA VAL A 22 -12.38 -6.53 0.02
C VAL A 22 -12.27 -5.17 0.69
N GLY A 23 -12.40 -4.09 -0.08
CA GLY A 23 -12.54 -2.73 0.40
C GLY A 23 -13.77 -2.09 -0.24
N SER A 24 -14.38 -1.12 0.44
CA SER A 24 -15.39 -0.25 -0.16
C SER A 24 -14.74 1.05 -0.66
N GLY A 25 -15.49 1.83 -1.45
CA GLY A 25 -14.99 3.07 -2.05
C GLY A 25 -14.36 4.01 -1.03
N GLY A 26 -13.11 4.42 -1.27
CA GLY A 26 -12.37 5.33 -0.40
C GLY A 26 -11.56 4.68 0.72
N ALA A 27 -11.63 3.35 0.90
CA ALA A 27 -10.79 2.65 1.86
C ALA A 27 -9.31 2.78 1.49
N ALA A 28 -8.46 3.10 2.46
CA ALA A 28 -7.01 3.02 2.30
C ALA A 28 -6.50 1.63 2.67
N TYR A 29 -5.38 1.22 2.09
CA TYR A 29 -4.64 0.02 2.52
C TYR A 29 -3.13 0.20 2.43
N THR A 30 -2.40 -0.78 2.95
CA THR A 30 -0.95 -0.91 2.73
C THR A 30 -0.61 -2.37 2.54
N THR A 31 0.10 -2.66 1.45
CA THR A 31 0.69 -3.95 1.15
C THR A 31 2.21 -3.88 1.27
N ILE A 32 2.83 -4.93 1.79
CA ILE A 32 4.27 -5.14 1.71
C ILE A 32 4.48 -6.51 1.07
N GLU A 33 5.28 -6.49 0.01
CA GLU A 33 5.66 -7.65 -0.76
C GLU A 33 7.16 -7.85 -0.57
N GLU A 34 7.56 -9.05 -0.16
CA GLU A 34 8.97 -9.42 0.01
C GLU A 34 9.57 -10.03 -1.26
N VAL A 35 8.70 -10.38 -2.22
CA VAL A 35 9.04 -10.92 -3.55
C VAL A 35 8.21 -10.21 -4.61
N GLN A 36 8.71 -10.16 -5.84
CA GLN A 36 7.97 -9.59 -6.96
C GLN A 36 6.70 -10.42 -7.24
N ARG A 37 5.54 -9.76 -7.33
CA ARG A 37 4.27 -10.40 -7.66
C ARG A 37 3.51 -9.61 -8.72
N GLN A 38 2.59 -10.30 -9.39
CA GLN A 38 1.57 -9.68 -10.22
C GLN A 38 0.29 -9.58 -9.39
N ILE A 39 -0.23 -8.36 -9.22
CA ILE A 39 -1.50 -8.09 -8.53
C ILE A 39 -2.50 -7.62 -9.58
N ALA A 40 -3.66 -8.26 -9.63
CA ALA A 40 -4.83 -7.74 -10.33
C ALA A 40 -5.76 -7.06 -9.32
N SER A 41 -6.20 -5.84 -9.61
CA SER A 41 -7.23 -5.15 -8.84
C SER A 41 -8.51 -5.09 -9.67
N VAL A 42 -9.57 -5.71 -9.18
CA VAL A 42 -10.90 -5.68 -9.83
C VAL A 42 -11.78 -4.72 -9.06
N VAL A 43 -12.34 -3.72 -9.75
CA VAL A 43 -13.16 -2.67 -9.15
C VAL A 43 -14.52 -2.69 -9.83
N PHE A 44 -15.57 -2.99 -9.07
CA PHE A 44 -16.93 -2.91 -9.54
C PHE A 44 -17.51 -1.51 -9.31
N ARG A 45 -18.13 -0.94 -10.36
CA ARG A 45 -18.83 0.35 -10.31
C ARG A 45 -20.15 0.23 -11.10
N PRO A 46 -21.32 0.55 -10.53
CA PRO A 46 -21.54 0.99 -9.14
C PRO A 46 -21.18 -0.09 -8.11
N GLU A 47 -21.18 0.27 -6.82
CA GLU A 47 -20.93 -0.69 -5.74
C GLU A 47 -21.91 -1.87 -5.85
N VAL A 48 -21.39 -3.10 -5.71
CA VAL A 48 -22.21 -4.31 -5.75
C VAL A 48 -22.97 -4.42 -4.44
N THR A 49 -24.29 -4.24 -4.50
CA THR A 49 -25.21 -4.53 -3.40
C THR A 49 -25.90 -5.88 -3.63
N ASP A 50 -26.52 -6.43 -2.58
CA ASP A 50 -27.50 -7.53 -2.68
C ASP A 50 -27.01 -8.92 -3.14
N ARG A 51 -25.68 -9.16 -3.13
CA ARG A 51 -25.09 -10.50 -3.37
C ARG A 51 -24.70 -11.27 -2.10
N GLY A 52 -24.97 -10.72 -0.92
CA GLY A 52 -24.58 -11.34 0.36
C GLY A 52 -23.06 -11.28 0.66
N TRP A 53 -22.29 -10.56 -0.14
CA TRP A 53 -20.87 -10.32 0.09
C TRP A 53 -20.63 -9.55 1.39
N PRO A 54 -19.51 -9.79 2.09
CA PRO A 54 -19.22 -9.06 3.31
C PRO A 54 -18.99 -7.58 3.01
N ARG A 55 -19.55 -6.71 3.86
CA ARG A 55 -19.30 -5.28 3.75
C ARG A 55 -17.96 -4.91 4.37
N ALA A 56 -17.10 -4.31 3.56
CA ALA A 56 -15.94 -3.57 4.04
C ALA A 56 -16.42 -2.18 4.49
N ALA A 57 -16.19 -1.83 5.76
CA ALA A 57 -16.43 -0.48 6.27
C ALA A 57 -15.34 0.47 5.72
N LEU A 58 -14.95 1.52 6.46
CA LEU A 58 -13.92 2.50 6.06
C LEU A 58 -12.49 1.91 5.81
N SER A 59 -12.32 0.58 5.83
CA SER A 59 -11.03 -0.07 5.60
C SER A 59 -11.18 -1.39 4.84
N PHE A 60 -10.11 -1.80 4.16
CA PHE A 60 -10.03 -3.13 3.57
C PHE A 60 -10.05 -4.21 4.65
N LYS A 61 -10.79 -5.28 4.39
CA LYS A 61 -10.91 -6.47 5.22
C LYS A 61 -10.37 -7.69 4.49
N ILE A 62 -9.69 -8.55 5.25
CA ILE A 62 -9.14 -9.80 4.75
C ILE A 62 -10.13 -10.92 5.09
N PHE A 63 -10.48 -11.72 4.09
CA PHE A 63 -11.35 -12.87 4.22
C PHE A 63 -10.57 -14.11 3.80
N GLU A 64 -10.49 -15.12 4.67
CA GLU A 64 -9.89 -16.41 4.31
C GLU A 64 -10.77 -17.11 3.28
N THR A 65 -10.17 -17.71 2.26
CA THR A 65 -10.86 -18.54 1.27
C THR A 65 -10.19 -19.91 1.15
N THR A 66 -10.79 -20.80 0.39
CA THR A 66 -10.18 -22.08 0.04
C THR A 66 -9.15 -21.89 -1.08
N ALA A 67 -8.18 -22.80 -1.20
CA ALA A 67 -7.24 -22.77 -2.33
C ALA A 67 -7.97 -22.88 -3.66
N ALA A 68 -8.93 -23.81 -3.77
CA ALA A 68 -9.78 -23.99 -4.94
C ALA A 68 -10.56 -22.71 -5.30
N GLY A 69 -11.18 -22.05 -4.32
CA GLY A 69 -11.89 -20.79 -4.56
C GLY A 69 -10.97 -19.66 -5.03
N LEU A 70 -9.76 -19.56 -4.48
CA LEU A 70 -8.76 -18.58 -4.94
C LEU A 70 -8.27 -18.90 -6.36
N ASP A 71 -7.99 -20.16 -6.67
CA ASP A 71 -7.49 -20.59 -7.98
C ASP A 71 -8.55 -20.37 -9.07
N GLN A 72 -9.82 -20.67 -8.78
CA GLN A 72 -10.94 -20.39 -9.67
C GLN A 72 -11.06 -18.90 -9.96
N LEU A 73 -11.03 -18.06 -8.91
CA LEU A 73 -11.07 -16.60 -9.07
C LEU A 73 -9.90 -16.09 -9.92
N ARG A 74 -8.69 -16.64 -9.71
CA ARG A 74 -7.51 -16.29 -10.51
C ARG A 74 -7.66 -16.72 -11.97
N SER A 75 -8.21 -17.90 -12.24
CA SER A 75 -8.45 -18.37 -13.62
C SER A 75 -9.34 -17.39 -14.36
N VAL A 76 -10.51 -17.07 -13.77
CA VAL A 76 -11.48 -16.15 -14.36
C VAL A 76 -10.89 -14.76 -14.57
N VAL A 77 -10.13 -14.22 -13.60
CA VAL A 77 -9.45 -12.92 -13.77
C VAL A 77 -8.45 -12.96 -14.92
N ARG A 78 -7.65 -14.03 -15.04
CA ARG A 78 -6.69 -14.17 -16.16
C ARG A 78 -7.41 -14.29 -17.49
N GLU A 79 -8.48 -15.07 -17.59
CA GLU A 79 -9.29 -15.24 -18.79
C GLU A 79 -9.93 -13.92 -19.23
N VAL A 80 -10.52 -13.18 -18.29
CA VAL A 80 -11.11 -11.86 -18.57
C VAL A 80 -10.05 -10.87 -19.04
N LEU A 81 -8.88 -10.82 -18.38
CA LEU A 81 -7.78 -9.93 -18.80
C LEU A 81 -7.23 -10.31 -20.18
N ALA A 82 -7.12 -11.62 -20.48
CA ALA A 82 -6.70 -12.10 -21.79
C ALA A 82 -7.71 -11.71 -22.87
N ALA A 83 -8.99 -12.00 -22.66
CA ALA A 83 -10.05 -11.66 -23.60
C ALA A 83 -10.22 -10.14 -23.79
N ALA A 84 -9.98 -9.34 -22.75
CA ALA A 84 -10.00 -7.88 -22.83
C ALA A 84 -8.78 -7.30 -23.59
N SER A 85 -7.72 -8.08 -23.78
CA SER A 85 -6.53 -7.68 -24.53
C SER A 85 -6.66 -7.94 -26.03
N GLU A 86 -7.68 -8.69 -26.46
CA GLU A 86 -7.92 -9.00 -27.86
C GLU A 86 -8.65 -7.86 -28.59
N PRO A 87 -8.36 -7.61 -29.88
CA PRO A 87 -9.16 -6.70 -30.69
C PRO A 87 -10.63 -7.11 -30.69
N VAL A 88 -11.51 -6.15 -30.43
CA VAL A 88 -12.95 -6.35 -30.36
C VAL A 88 -13.64 -5.34 -31.26
N ASP A 89 -14.62 -5.81 -32.02
CA ASP A 89 -15.52 -4.93 -32.76
C ASP A 89 -16.24 -4.01 -31.74
N PRO A 90 -16.24 -2.68 -31.94
CA PRO A 90 -16.97 -1.75 -31.08
C PRO A 90 -18.43 -2.15 -30.80
N LEU A 91 -19.08 -2.87 -31.72
CA LEU A 91 -20.45 -3.36 -31.57
C LEU A 91 -20.57 -4.50 -30.55
N ASP A 92 -19.52 -5.29 -30.36
CA ASP A 92 -19.51 -6.45 -29.43
C ASP A 92 -19.07 -6.07 -28.01
N VAL A 93 -18.49 -4.87 -27.82
CA VAL A 93 -17.98 -4.40 -26.52
C VAL A 93 -19.01 -4.55 -25.39
N PRO A 94 -20.28 -4.10 -25.54
CA PRO A 94 -21.23 -4.17 -24.43
C PRO A 94 -21.55 -5.62 -24.02
N LEU A 95 -21.70 -6.51 -25.00
CA LEU A 95 -22.02 -7.92 -24.75
C LEU A 95 -20.83 -8.64 -24.09
N LYS A 96 -19.62 -8.45 -24.61
CA LYS A 96 -18.40 -9.01 -24.00
C LYS A 96 -18.15 -8.46 -22.61
N ALA A 97 -18.32 -7.15 -22.39
CA ALA A 97 -18.18 -6.54 -21.09
C ALA A 97 -19.19 -7.11 -20.07
N ALA A 98 -20.46 -7.29 -20.47
CA ALA A 98 -21.47 -7.91 -19.61
C ALA A 98 -21.13 -9.37 -19.26
N ALA A 99 -20.67 -10.17 -20.24
CA ALA A 99 -20.26 -11.55 -20.00
C ALA A 99 -19.03 -11.65 -19.07
N MET A 100 -18.03 -10.79 -19.27
CA MET A 100 -16.86 -10.68 -18.38
C MET A 100 -17.29 -10.27 -16.96
N GLN A 101 -18.19 -9.32 -16.84
CA GLN A 101 -18.71 -8.86 -15.55
C GLN A 101 -19.43 -10.01 -14.82
N GLU A 102 -20.35 -10.72 -15.48
CA GLU A 102 -21.06 -11.84 -14.86
C GLU A 102 -20.12 -12.99 -14.48
N SER A 103 -19.12 -13.28 -15.31
CA SER A 103 -18.09 -14.29 -14.98
C SER A 103 -17.30 -13.91 -13.73
N LEU A 104 -16.87 -12.64 -13.62
CA LEU A 104 -16.18 -12.12 -12.43
C LEU A 104 -17.08 -12.17 -11.19
N LEU A 105 -18.34 -11.76 -11.31
CA LEU A 105 -19.31 -11.77 -10.21
C LEU A 105 -19.54 -13.19 -9.71
N GLY A 106 -19.77 -14.16 -10.61
CA GLY A 106 -19.94 -15.57 -10.26
C GLY A 106 -18.71 -16.20 -9.60
N ALA A 107 -17.51 -15.87 -10.09
CA ALA A 107 -16.27 -16.35 -9.47
C ALA A 107 -16.07 -15.80 -8.05
N VAL A 108 -16.45 -14.55 -7.81
CA VAL A 108 -16.40 -13.95 -6.47
C VAL A 108 -17.48 -14.56 -5.57
N ASP A 109 -18.69 -14.81 -6.09
CA ASP A 109 -19.76 -15.52 -5.37
C ASP A 109 -19.29 -16.89 -4.88
N GLU A 110 -18.63 -17.68 -5.74
CA GLU A 110 -18.10 -19.00 -5.39
C GLU A 110 -16.94 -18.91 -4.38
N ALA A 111 -16.00 -17.99 -4.59
CA ALA A 111 -14.88 -17.77 -3.68
C ALA A 111 -15.36 -17.45 -2.26
N PHE A 112 -16.47 -16.74 -2.15
CA PHE A 112 -17.15 -16.41 -0.89
C PHE A 112 -18.02 -17.54 -0.35
N HIS A 113 -18.75 -18.27 -1.20
CA HIS A 113 -19.56 -19.41 -0.76
C HIS A 113 -18.71 -20.54 -0.16
N SER A 114 -17.48 -20.72 -0.64
CA SER A 114 -16.53 -21.70 -0.10
C SER A 114 -16.04 -21.40 1.35
N VAL A 115 -16.45 -20.27 1.93
CA VAL A 115 -16.06 -19.80 3.27
C VAL A 115 -17.24 -19.91 4.23
N VAL A 116 -17.12 -20.73 5.28
CA VAL A 116 -18.14 -20.84 6.33
C VAL A 116 -18.37 -19.46 6.97
N PRO A 117 -19.61 -18.92 7.08
CA PRO A 117 -19.96 -17.64 7.72
C PRO A 117 -19.25 -17.33 9.05
N ALA A 118 -18.97 -18.36 9.86
CA ALA A 118 -18.23 -18.24 11.13
C ALA A 118 -16.69 -18.09 10.98
N ARG A 119 -16.11 -18.48 9.84
CA ARG A 119 -14.68 -18.32 9.48
C ARG A 119 -14.36 -17.00 8.78
N TRP A 120 -15.39 -16.23 8.41
CA TRP A 120 -15.27 -14.79 8.13
C TRP A 120 -15.02 -14.03 9.43
N THR A 121 -14.23 -14.61 10.34
CA THR A 121 -13.77 -13.89 11.51
C THR A 121 -13.08 -12.65 10.99
N LEU A 122 -13.80 -11.55 11.13
CA LEU A 122 -13.30 -10.22 11.30
C LEU A 122 -12.25 -10.32 12.40
N ARG A 123 -11.05 -10.79 12.08
CA ARG A 123 -9.89 -10.35 12.84
C ARG A 123 -9.80 -8.90 12.42
N PRO A 124 -10.14 -7.95 13.30
CA PRO A 124 -10.05 -6.55 12.92
C PRO A 124 -8.64 -6.39 12.36
N ASN A 125 -8.51 -5.94 11.12
CA ASN A 125 -7.42 -5.01 10.87
C ASN A 125 -7.59 -4.01 12.00
N ASP A 126 -6.63 -3.97 12.92
CA ASP A 126 -6.76 -3.25 14.17
C ASP A 126 -7.07 -1.81 13.80
N GLU A 127 -8.37 -1.47 13.73
CA GLU A 127 -8.84 -0.32 12.95
C GLU A 127 -8.27 0.93 13.58
N ARG A 128 -8.10 0.89 14.91
CA ARG A 128 -7.35 1.84 15.70
C ARG A 128 -5.90 1.95 15.23
N ASN A 129 -5.14 0.86 15.18
CA ASN A 129 -3.75 0.91 14.70
C ASN A 129 -3.63 1.33 13.23
N PHE A 130 -4.61 0.98 12.37
CA PHE A 130 -4.65 1.45 10.99
C PHE A 130 -4.90 2.95 10.92
N ARG A 131 -5.85 3.45 11.72
CA ARG A 131 -6.17 4.88 11.84
C ARG A 131 -4.95 5.66 12.35
N ILE A 132 -4.33 5.18 13.43
CA ILE A 132 -3.06 5.73 13.94
C ILE A 132 -2.00 5.79 12.85
N PHE A 133 -1.87 4.73 12.04
CA PHE A 133 -0.93 4.72 10.94
C PHE A 133 -1.26 5.75 9.85
N GLN A 134 -2.54 5.91 9.51
CA GLN A 134 -2.99 6.96 8.59
C GLN A 134 -2.72 8.35 9.17
N ASP A 135 -2.94 8.57 10.46
CA ASP A 135 -2.68 9.85 11.13
C ASP A 135 -1.18 10.18 11.12
N ILE A 136 -0.31 9.19 11.41
CA ILE A 136 1.15 9.32 11.26
C ILE A 136 1.50 9.68 9.82
N ARG A 137 0.90 8.99 8.83
CA ARG A 137 1.16 9.29 7.41
C ARG A 137 0.70 10.68 7.01
N ALA A 138 -0.47 11.11 7.45
CA ALA A 138 -1.03 12.42 7.15
C ALA A 138 -0.13 13.53 7.70
N LEU A 139 0.26 13.42 8.98
CA LEU A 139 1.17 14.38 9.62
C LEU A 139 2.55 14.44 8.96
N LEU A 140 3.01 13.30 8.41
CA LEU A 140 4.26 13.24 7.66
C LEU A 140 4.11 13.64 6.19
N SER A 141 2.89 13.72 5.65
CA SER A 141 2.61 14.00 4.24
C SER A 141 2.69 15.48 3.91
N ASP A 142 2.40 16.34 4.90
CA ASP A 142 2.57 17.79 4.81
C ASP A 142 3.98 18.16 4.36
N ASP A 143 4.12 19.31 3.70
CA ASP A 143 5.43 19.85 3.33
C ASP A 143 6.14 20.35 4.58
N LEU A 144 6.70 19.41 5.33
CA LEU A 144 7.42 19.69 6.55
C LEU A 144 8.68 20.47 6.17
N SER A 145 8.85 21.67 6.74
CA SER A 145 10.03 22.51 6.59
C SER A 145 11.01 22.37 7.74
N GLN A 146 10.79 21.38 8.62
CA GLN A 146 11.52 21.18 9.87
C GLN A 146 11.88 19.70 10.10
N PRO A 147 12.87 19.41 10.97
CA PRO A 147 13.26 18.04 11.28
C PRO A 147 12.09 17.25 11.89
N ILE A 148 12.04 15.96 11.55
CA ILE A 148 10.93 15.07 11.93
C ILE A 148 11.30 14.29 13.20
N TYR A 149 10.87 14.73 14.39
CA TYR A 149 11.16 14.03 15.65
C TYR A 149 10.05 13.07 16.07
N SER A 150 10.44 11.87 16.55
CA SER A 150 9.50 10.84 16.98
C SER A 150 8.62 11.30 18.14
N GLU A 151 9.21 11.97 19.11
CA GLU A 151 8.57 12.45 20.33
C GLU A 151 7.51 13.51 20.00
N GLU A 152 7.81 14.38 19.04
CA GLU A 152 6.88 15.43 18.61
C GLU A 152 5.66 14.85 17.89
N ILE A 153 5.87 13.88 16.99
CA ILE A 153 4.77 13.17 16.30
C ILE A 153 3.91 12.43 17.33
N ALA A 154 4.54 11.67 18.23
CA ALA A 154 3.85 10.93 19.27
C ALA A 154 2.99 11.86 20.13
N ARG A 155 3.55 13.00 20.56
CA ARG A 155 2.83 14.03 21.33
C ARG A 155 1.66 14.63 20.55
N LYS A 156 1.85 15.01 19.28
CA LYS A 156 0.78 15.58 18.43
C LYS A 156 -0.39 14.62 18.24
N LEU A 157 -0.13 13.31 18.23
CA LEU A 157 -1.14 12.27 18.06
C LEU A 157 -1.68 11.70 19.39
N GLY A 158 -1.19 12.17 20.54
CA GLY A 158 -1.59 11.61 21.85
C GLY A 158 -1.16 10.14 22.04
N LEU A 159 -0.01 9.76 21.48
CA LEU A 159 0.53 8.40 21.50
C LEU A 159 1.84 8.32 22.28
N SER A 160 2.18 7.12 22.76
CA SER A 160 3.56 6.85 23.17
C SER A 160 4.44 6.60 21.94
N VAL A 161 5.75 6.91 22.05
CA VAL A 161 6.73 6.57 20.99
C VAL A 161 6.76 5.06 20.73
N ARG A 162 6.56 4.25 21.77
CA ARG A 162 6.44 2.78 21.65
C ARG A 162 5.26 2.38 20.77
N THR A 163 4.08 2.94 21.01
CA THR A 163 2.88 2.67 20.18
C THR A 163 3.14 3.04 18.72
N MET A 164 3.73 4.21 18.48
CA MET A 164 4.07 4.65 17.13
C MET A 164 5.10 3.72 16.48
N HIS A 165 6.09 3.25 17.22
CA HIS A 165 7.07 2.28 16.74
C HIS A 165 6.41 0.96 16.32
N ASP A 166 5.55 0.40 17.19
CA ASP A 166 4.87 -0.87 16.93
C ASP A 166 3.94 -0.77 15.71
N VAL A 167 3.21 0.34 15.59
CA VAL A 167 2.35 0.61 14.42
C VAL A 167 3.19 0.74 13.15
N VAL A 168 4.25 1.55 13.13
CA VAL A 168 5.08 1.70 11.93
C VAL A 168 5.75 0.38 11.55
N ARG A 169 6.28 -0.37 12.51
CA ARG A 169 6.86 -1.69 12.25
C ARG A 169 5.83 -2.66 11.68
N ARG A 170 4.61 -2.64 12.23
CA ARG A 170 3.51 -3.47 11.75
C ARG A 170 3.16 -3.16 10.30
N TYR A 171 2.93 -1.88 9.95
CA TYR A 171 2.42 -1.49 8.63
C TYR A 171 3.48 -1.19 7.57
N ARG A 172 4.74 -0.93 7.93
CA ARG A 172 5.85 -0.67 6.99
C ARG A 172 6.94 -1.74 7.01
N GLY A 173 6.85 -2.74 7.89
CA GLY A 173 7.83 -3.82 7.96
C GLY A 173 9.23 -3.38 8.39
N MET A 174 9.40 -2.13 8.81
CA MET A 174 10.69 -1.52 9.16
C MET A 174 10.59 -0.74 10.47
N SER A 175 11.73 -0.47 11.11
CA SER A 175 11.74 0.33 12.33
C SER A 175 11.27 1.76 12.08
N LEU A 176 10.69 2.38 13.10
CA LEU A 176 10.29 3.79 13.07
C LEU A 176 11.46 4.70 12.66
N HIS A 177 12.65 4.46 13.22
CA HIS A 177 13.84 5.26 12.90
C HIS A 177 14.19 5.19 11.41
N ARG A 178 14.17 3.97 10.82
CA ARG A 178 14.40 3.82 9.37
C ARG A 178 13.32 4.53 8.57
N TYR A 179 12.05 4.39 8.95
CA TYR A 179 10.92 5.03 8.28
C TYR A 179 11.03 6.57 8.29
N LEU A 180 11.30 7.18 9.45
CA LEU A 180 11.46 8.63 9.56
C LEU A 180 12.70 9.13 8.81
N ARG A 181 13.82 8.39 8.87
CA ARG A 181 15.03 8.71 8.11
C ARG A 181 14.77 8.71 6.60
N LEU A 182 14.07 7.69 6.09
CA LEU A 182 13.66 7.64 4.68
C LEU A 182 12.77 8.83 4.31
N ARG A 183 11.80 9.18 5.16
CA ARG A 183 10.95 10.36 4.91
C ARG A 183 11.76 11.65 4.83
N ARG A 184 12.73 11.85 5.73
CA ARG A 184 13.66 13.00 5.69
C ARG A 184 14.48 13.02 4.40
N LEU A 185 15.01 11.87 3.94
CA LEU A 185 15.75 11.77 2.67
C LEU A 185 14.89 12.17 1.46
N TRP A 186 13.63 11.74 1.43
CA TRP A 186 12.67 12.12 0.39
C TRP A 186 12.38 13.63 0.39
N LEU A 187 12.20 14.24 1.56
CA LEU A 187 12.00 15.70 1.65
C LEU A 187 13.23 16.49 1.21
N VAL A 188 14.43 16.03 1.57
CA VAL A 188 15.69 16.59 1.04
C VAL A 188 15.68 16.51 -0.49
N ARG A 189 15.43 15.33 -1.07
CA ARG A 189 15.39 15.15 -2.53
C ARG A 189 14.39 16.09 -3.19
N LYS A 190 13.17 16.20 -2.65
CA LYS A 190 12.14 17.13 -3.14
C LYS A 190 12.66 18.57 -3.15
N ARG A 191 13.29 19.02 -2.07
CA ARG A 191 13.82 20.40 -1.95
C ARG A 191 15.00 20.65 -2.87
N LEU A 192 15.88 19.67 -3.08
CA LEU A 192 17.00 19.77 -4.03
C LEU A 192 16.51 19.83 -5.48
N LEU A 193 15.52 19.00 -5.85
CA LEU A 193 14.90 19.03 -7.18
C LEU A 193 14.14 20.34 -7.46
N ALA A 194 13.71 21.05 -6.41
CA ALA A 194 13.13 22.39 -6.52
C ALA A 194 14.18 23.52 -6.62
N GLY A 195 15.46 23.19 -6.79
CA GLY A 195 16.51 24.18 -7.05
C GLY A 195 17.08 24.87 -5.82
N ALA A 196 17.19 24.18 -4.67
CA ALA A 196 17.74 24.78 -3.44
C ALA A 196 19.16 25.37 -3.58
N ASP A 197 19.55 26.27 -2.69
CA ASP A 197 20.86 26.94 -2.79
C ASP A 197 22.03 26.05 -2.36
N SER A 198 21.81 25.15 -1.40
CA SER A 198 22.88 24.34 -0.84
C SER A 198 22.39 23.00 -0.30
N VAL A 199 23.07 21.91 -0.70
CA VAL A 199 22.89 20.56 -0.14
C VAL A 199 23.05 20.54 1.37
N LYS A 200 24.10 21.18 1.91
CA LYS A 200 24.42 21.19 3.35
C LYS A 200 23.30 21.81 4.16
N ALA A 201 22.89 23.03 3.79
CA ALA A 201 21.76 23.75 4.40
C ALA A 201 20.50 22.88 4.43
N VAL A 202 20.10 22.31 3.29
CA VAL A 202 18.91 21.45 3.20
C VAL A 202 19.04 20.20 4.10
N ALA A 203 20.19 19.53 4.09
CA ALA A 203 20.43 18.37 4.94
C ALA A 203 20.28 18.71 6.44
N LEU A 204 20.85 19.83 6.88
CA LEU A 204 20.73 20.31 8.26
C LEU A 204 19.28 20.69 8.63
N THR A 205 18.55 21.36 7.73
CA THR A 205 17.12 21.68 7.91
C THR A 205 16.27 20.44 8.20
N PHE A 206 16.63 19.30 7.59
CA PHE A 206 15.94 18.02 7.80
C PHE A 206 16.56 17.14 8.88
N GLY A 207 17.49 17.68 9.67
CA GLY A 207 18.06 17.02 10.85
C GLY A 207 19.17 16.02 10.55
N PHE A 208 19.91 16.19 9.44
CA PHE A 208 21.12 15.42 9.14
C PHE A 208 22.37 16.17 9.61
N TRP A 209 22.84 15.89 10.82
CA TRP A 209 24.01 16.54 11.42
C TRP A 209 25.35 15.96 10.94
N HIS A 210 25.38 14.69 10.52
CA HIS A 210 26.57 14.02 10.00
C HIS A 210 26.50 13.90 8.48
N LEU A 211 27.11 14.87 7.77
CA LEU A 211 26.98 15.02 6.31
C LEU A 211 27.54 13.82 5.51
N SER A 212 28.59 13.17 6.01
CA SER A 212 29.17 11.98 5.35
C SER A 212 28.20 10.79 5.35
N ASP A 213 27.58 10.53 6.51
CA ASP A 213 26.58 9.46 6.65
C ASP A 213 25.28 9.77 5.91
N PHE A 214 24.88 11.04 5.89
CA PHE A 214 23.79 11.52 5.06
C PHE A 214 24.07 11.25 3.58
N SER A 215 25.22 11.68 3.07
CA SER A 215 25.56 11.54 1.64
C SER A 215 25.62 10.08 1.21
N ARG A 216 26.15 9.21 2.07
CA ARG A 216 26.16 7.76 1.85
C ARG A 216 24.74 7.20 1.80
N SER A 217 23.96 7.43 2.85
CA SER A 217 22.58 6.96 2.96
C SER A 217 21.66 7.51 1.86
N TYR A 218 21.93 8.71 1.36
CA TYR A 218 21.19 9.31 0.25
C TYR A 218 21.47 8.56 -1.05
N ARG A 219 22.75 8.34 -1.36
CA ARG A 219 23.17 7.60 -2.55
C ARG A 219 22.68 6.15 -2.52
N ASP A 220 22.77 5.48 -1.38
CA ASP A 220 22.25 4.12 -1.22
C ASP A 220 20.74 4.04 -1.51
N GLN A 221 20.00 5.10 -1.17
CA GLN A 221 18.55 5.15 -1.37
C GLN A 221 18.13 5.57 -2.79
N PHE A 222 18.89 6.44 -3.45
CA PHE A 222 18.46 7.09 -4.70
C PHE A 222 19.37 6.82 -5.91
N GLY A 223 20.49 6.11 -5.73
CA GLY A 223 21.44 5.81 -6.79
C GLY A 223 22.30 6.99 -7.27
N GLU A 224 22.13 8.19 -6.70
CA GLU A 224 22.89 9.40 -7.04
C GLU A 224 23.27 10.20 -5.80
N ALA A 225 24.29 11.05 -5.90
CA ALA A 225 24.68 11.95 -4.83
C ALA A 225 23.70 13.14 -4.71
N PRO A 226 23.53 13.72 -3.50
CA PRO A 226 22.66 14.89 -3.32
C PRO A 226 23.03 16.09 -4.22
N SER A 227 24.31 16.28 -4.51
CA SER A 227 24.78 17.34 -5.41
C SER A 227 24.31 17.15 -6.85
N GLN A 228 24.27 15.90 -7.33
CA GLN A 228 23.76 15.56 -8.66
C GLN A 228 22.26 15.84 -8.75
N THR A 229 21.49 15.43 -7.74
CA THR A 229 20.06 15.78 -7.66
C THR A 229 19.83 17.29 -7.68
N LEU A 230 20.66 18.06 -6.96
CA LEU A 230 20.53 19.52 -6.95
C LEU A 230 20.83 20.13 -8.32
N GLU A 231 21.88 19.65 -8.99
CA GLU A 231 22.23 20.08 -10.34
C GLU A 231 21.11 19.78 -11.33
N HIS A 232 20.48 18.60 -11.25
CA HIS A 232 19.29 18.28 -12.03
C HIS A 232 18.13 19.23 -11.75
N GLY A 233 17.92 19.60 -10.48
CA GLY A 233 16.87 20.54 -10.07
C GLY A 233 17.07 21.96 -10.62
N ARG A 234 18.32 22.41 -10.76
CA ARG A 234 18.65 23.76 -11.29
C ARG A 234 18.60 23.88 -12.80
N ARG A 235 18.65 22.75 -13.51
CA ARG A 235 18.59 22.69 -14.98
C ARG A 235 17.16 22.59 -15.53
N ARG A 236 16.17 22.39 -14.66
CA ARG A 236 14.74 22.40 -14.99
C ARG A 236 14.17 23.79 -14.83
#